data_AF-A0A8I0H9H4-F1
#
_entry.id   AF-A0A8I0H9H4-F1
#
_cell.length_a   1.000
_cell.length_b   1.000
_cell.length_c   1.000
_cell.angle_alpha   90.00
_cell.angle_beta   90.00
_cell.angle_gamma   90.00
#
_symmetry.space_group_name_H-M   'P 1'
#
loop_
_entity.id
_entity.type
_entity.pdbx_description
1 polymer ?
#
loop_
_entity_poly.entity_id
_entity_poly.type
_entity_poly.pdbx_seq_one_letter_code
_entity_poly.pdbx_strand_id
1 'polypeptide(L)'
;ENINLTDALKKYFGFDTFKGNQEAIIRNLLAGNDTFVLMPTGGGKSLCYQLPSLIMDGTAIVISPLIALMKNQVDAMRNFSEEDGVAHFI
;
A
#
# COMPACT_ATOMS: atom_id res chain seq x y z
N GLU A 1 17.17 -7.47 -3.28
CA GLU A 1 17.34 -6.84 -4.61
C GLU A 1 16.98 -5.36 -4.51
N ASN A 2 17.57 -4.50 -5.35
CA ASN A 2 17.14 -3.10 -5.43
C ASN A 2 15.84 -3.03 -6.23
N ILE A 3 14.70 -3.05 -5.52
CA ILE A 3 13.38 -2.94 -6.14
C ILE A 3 13.19 -1.50 -6.66
N ASN A 4 12.81 -1.38 -7.94
CA ASN A 4 12.37 -0.10 -8.50
C ASN A 4 10.92 0.19 -8.09
N LEU A 5 10.77 1.01 -7.05
CA LEU A 5 9.47 1.37 -6.50
C LEU A 5 8.58 2.15 -7.46
N THR A 6 9.17 2.94 -8.37
CA THR A 6 8.41 3.72 -9.35
C THR A 6 7.74 2.80 -10.37
N ASP A 7 8.45 1.76 -10.82
CA ASP A 7 7.88 0.79 -11.75
C ASP A 7 6.75 -0.01 -11.10
N ALA A 8 6.92 -0.42 -9.84
CA ALA A 8 5.88 -1.10 -9.08
C ALA A 8 4.67 -0.18 -8.83
N LEU A 9 4.91 1.08 -8.48
CA LEU A 9 3.87 2.08 -8.33
C LEU A 9 3.05 2.24 -9.62
N LYS A 10 3.74 2.33 -10.77
CA LYS A 10 3.08 2.44 -12.06
C LYS A 10 2.30 1.17 -12.41
N LYS A 11 2.88 0.00 -12.19
CA LYS A 11 2.28 -1.30 -12.46
C LYS A 11 0.99 -1.52 -11.66
N TYR A 12 1.02 -1.28 -10.35
CA TYR A 12 -0.10 -1.63 -9.46
C TYR A 12 -1.11 -0.50 -9.24
N PHE A 13 -0.71 0.76 -9.42
CA PHE A 13 -1.58 1.91 -9.13
C PHE A 13 -1.67 2.92 -10.28
N GLY A 14 -0.91 2.77 -11.36
CA GLY A 14 -0.94 3.67 -12.52
C GLY A 14 -0.29 5.04 -12.29
N PHE A 15 0.28 5.31 -11.10
CA PHE A 15 0.90 6.59 -10.78
C PHE A 15 2.37 6.66 -11.25
N ASP A 16 2.79 7.83 -11.70
CA ASP A 16 4.15 8.08 -12.19
C ASP A 16 5.11 8.58 -11.09
N THR A 17 4.57 9.12 -9.99
CA THR A 17 5.36 9.74 -8.92
C THR A 17 4.74 9.51 -7.54
N PHE A 18 5.61 9.40 -6.54
CA PHE A 18 5.22 9.40 -5.13
C PHE A 18 4.91 10.81 -4.65
N LYS A 19 3.99 10.92 -3.68
CA LYS A 19 3.68 12.17 -2.98
C LYS A 19 4.45 12.25 -1.67
N GLY A 20 5.10 13.38 -1.42
CA GLY A 20 5.78 13.66 -0.15
C GLY A 20 6.73 12.54 0.26
N ASN A 21 6.59 12.05 1.49
CA ASN A 21 7.48 11.04 2.07
C ASN A 21 7.10 9.57 1.78
N GLN A 22 6.14 9.32 0.87
CA GLN A 22 5.66 7.95 0.60
C GLN A 22 6.79 7.00 0.24
N GLU A 23 7.66 7.38 -0.70
CA GLU A 23 8.77 6.51 -1.13
C GLU A 23 9.72 6.19 0.02
N ALA A 24 10.08 7.21 0.83
CA ALA A 24 10.97 7.03 1.97
C ALA A 24 10.37 6.08 3.02
N ILE A 25 9.07 6.21 3.31
CA ILE A 25 8.33 5.33 4.22
C ILE A 25 8.34 3.89 3.69
N ILE A 26 8.04 3.71 2.40
CA ILE A 26 7.98 2.39 1.74
C ILE A 26 9.36 1.72 1.75
N ARG A 27 10.43 2.45 1.45
CA ARG A 27 11.81 1.94 1.52
C ARG A 27 12.17 1.52 2.95
N ASN A 28 11.77 2.30 3.95
CA ASN A 28 12.01 1.94 5.35
C ASN A 28 11.28 0.65 5.75
N LEU A 29 10.03 0.49 5.31
CA LEU A 29 9.24 -0.72 5.56
C LEU A 29 9.84 -1.94 4.86
N LEU A 30 10.26 -1.81 3.60
CA LEU A 30 10.90 -2.89 2.84
C LEU A 30 12.28 -3.28 3.39
N ALA A 31 12.93 -2.39 4.16
CA ALA A 31 14.14 -2.71 4.91
C ALA A 31 13.87 -3.53 6.18
N GLY A 32 12.59 -3.80 6.51
CA GLY A 32 12.19 -4.55 7.69
C GLY A 32 12.09 -3.72 8.98
N ASN A 33 12.05 -2.39 8.87
CA ASN A 33 11.99 -1.50 10.03
C ASN A 33 10.56 -1.19 10.46
N ASP A 34 10.33 -1.14 11.77
CA ASP A 34 9.11 -0.60 12.35
C ASP A 34 8.99 0.89 12.05
N THR A 35 7.83 1.32 11.56
CA THR A 35 7.63 2.68 11.07
C THR A 35 6.36 3.29 11.66
N PHE A 36 6.49 4.45 12.32
CA PHE A 36 5.36 5.27 12.74
C PHE A 36 5.14 6.41 11.73
N VAL A 37 3.96 6.44 11.11
CA VAL A 37 3.64 7.38 10.02
C VAL A 37 2.59 8.39 10.49
N LEU A 38 2.95 9.68 10.50
CA LEU A 38 2.02 10.78 10.72
C LEU A 38 1.77 11.52 9.40
N MET A 39 0.59 11.34 8.83
CA MET A 39 0.17 11.99 7.59
C MET A 39 -1.27 12.50 7.72
N PRO A 40 -1.62 13.65 7.12
CA PRO A 40 -2.99 14.14 7.13
C PRO A 40 -3.91 13.21 6.31
N THR A 41 -5.21 13.31 6.56
CA THR A 41 -6.23 12.68 5.70
C THR A 41 -6.03 13.13 4.24
N GLY A 42 -6.11 12.18 3.31
CA GLY A 42 -5.83 12.44 1.89
C GLY A 42 -4.35 12.48 1.51
N GLY A 43 -3.42 12.44 2.48
CA GLY A 43 -1.98 12.41 2.23
C GLY A 43 -1.45 11.13 1.58
N GLY A 44 -2.31 10.14 1.32
CA GLY A 44 -1.92 8.89 0.65
C GLY A 44 -1.24 7.88 1.57
N LYS A 45 -1.56 7.89 2.87
CA LYS A 45 -0.99 6.96 3.87
C LYS A 45 -1.25 5.48 3.55
N SER A 46 -2.35 5.16 2.86
CA SER A 46 -2.69 3.78 2.50
C SER A 46 -1.65 3.16 1.56
N LEU A 47 -1.19 3.94 0.57
CA LEU A 47 -0.18 3.49 -0.39
C LEU A 47 1.09 2.96 0.30
N CYS A 48 1.45 3.56 1.44
CA CYS A 48 2.66 3.22 2.17
C CYS A 48 2.71 1.79 2.71
N TYR A 49 1.56 1.13 2.93
CA TYR A 49 1.51 -0.30 3.28
C TYR A 49 0.99 -1.17 2.13
N GLN A 50 0.17 -0.59 1.25
CA GLN A 50 -0.44 -1.29 0.13
C GLN A 50 0.58 -1.69 -0.95
N LEU A 51 1.47 -0.77 -1.35
CA LEU A 51 2.46 -1.10 -2.37
C LEU A 51 3.46 -2.18 -1.87
N PRO A 52 4.02 -2.09 -0.64
CA PRO A 52 4.80 -3.18 -0.06
C PRO A 52 4.06 -4.53 -0.03
N SER A 53 2.77 -4.55 0.32
CA SER A 53 2.00 -5.80 0.39
C SER A 53 1.84 -6.54 -0.93
N LEU A 54 2.04 -5.84 -2.07
CA LEU A 54 1.98 -6.43 -3.41
C LEU A 54 3.35 -6.85 -3.94
N ILE A 55 4.43 -6.39 -3.29
CA ILE A 55 5.82 -6.65 -3.71
C ILE A 55 6.44 -7.77 -2.87
N MET A 56 6.09 -7.82 -1.58
CA MET A 56 6.65 -8.78 -0.64
C MET A 56 5.92 -10.12 -0.71
N ASP A 57 6.66 -11.21 -0.58
CA ASP A 57 6.08 -12.54 -0.41
C ASP A 57 5.27 -12.62 0.90
N GLY A 58 4.16 -13.35 0.86
CA GLY A 58 3.31 -13.61 2.02
C GLY A 58 2.00 -12.82 2.00
N THR A 59 1.48 -12.48 3.19
CA THR A 59 0.20 -11.80 3.35
C THR A 59 0.32 -10.64 4.33
N ALA A 60 -0.01 -9.44 3.88
CA ALA A 60 -0.09 -8.28 4.77
C ALA A 60 -1.39 -8.30 5.58
N ILE A 61 -1.28 -8.08 6.89
CA ILE A 61 -2.42 -7.98 7.80
C ILE A 61 -2.63 -6.51 8.15
N VAL A 62 -3.79 -5.95 7.75
CA VAL A 62 -4.15 -4.56 8.01
C VAL A 62 -5.28 -4.50 9.04
N ILE A 63 -5.01 -3.94 10.20
CA ILE A 63 -5.99 -3.77 11.28
C ILE A 63 -6.67 -2.41 11.14
N SER A 64 -8.00 -2.40 11.06
CA SER A 64 -8.81 -1.18 10.96
C SER A 64 -9.95 -1.22 11.98
N PRO A 65 -10.28 -0.09 12.64
CA PRO A 65 -11.30 -0.07 13.68
C PRO A 65 -12.73 -0.14 13.14
N LEU A 66 -12.96 0.12 11.85
CA LEU A 66 -14.30 0.24 11.27
C LEU A 66 -14.42 -0.60 9.98
N ILE A 67 -15.46 -1.44 9.92
CA ILE A 67 -15.80 -2.25 8.74
C ILE A 67 -16.00 -1.36 7.50
N ALA A 68 -16.63 -0.19 7.66
CA ALA A 68 -16.83 0.76 6.56
C ALA A 68 -15.50 1.23 5.95
N LEU A 69 -14.46 1.45 6.77
CA LEU A 69 -13.13 1.80 6.28
C LEU A 69 -12.47 0.61 5.59
N MET A 70 -12.62 -0.59 6.14
CA MET A 70 -12.09 -1.83 5.53
C MET A 70 -12.66 -2.03 4.14
N LYS A 71 -13.99 -1.97 4.01
CA LYS A 71 -14.70 -2.11 2.74
C LYS A 71 -14.20 -1.09 1.71
N ASN A 72 -14.11 0.19 2.08
CA ASN A 72 -13.63 1.23 1.17
C ASN A 72 -12.20 0.97 0.66
N GLN A 73 -11.31 0.41 1.48
CA GLN A 73 -9.94 0.08 1.06
C GLN A 73 -9.89 -1.17 0.18
N VAL A 74 -10.69 -2.20 0.48
CA VAL A 74 -10.78 -3.42 -0.33
C VAL A 74 -11.40 -3.12 -1.70
N ASP A 75 -12.49 -2.35 -1.75
CA ASP A 75 -13.13 -1.95 -2.99
C ASP A 75 -12.17 -1.12 -3.86
N ALA A 76 -11.41 -0.21 -3.26
CA ALA A 76 -10.37 0.54 -3.99
C ALA A 76 -9.28 -0.38 -4.54
N MET A 77 -8.75 -1.30 -3.73
CA MET A 77 -7.73 -2.28 -4.14
C MET A 77 -8.17 -3.14 -5.33
N ARG A 78 -9.41 -3.63 -5.30
CA ARG A 78 -9.97 -4.47 -6.36
C ARG A 78 -10.18 -3.73 -7.67
N ASN A 79 -10.35 -2.40 -7.63
CA ASN A 79 -10.44 -1.59 -8.84
C ASN A 79 -9.09 -1.37 -9.54
N PHE A 80 -7.97 -1.52 -8.81
CA PHE A 80 -6.63 -1.31 -9.33
C PHE A 80 -5.91 -2.61 -9.73
N SER A 81 -6.33 -3.75 -9.18
CA SER A 81 -5.67 -5.03 -9.45
C SER A 81 -6.39 -5.84 -10.52
N GLU A 82 -5.61 -6.44 -11.42
CA GLU A 82 -6.09 -7.42 -12.40
C GLU A 82 -6.24 -8.84 -11.81
N GLU A 83 -5.79 -9.05 -10.56
CA GLU A 83 -5.83 -10.35 -9.88
C GLU A 83 -7.07 -10.50 -8.97
N ASP A 84 -7.81 -11.58 -9.15
CA ASP A 84 -8.88 -11.98 -8.23
C ASP A 84 -8.29 -12.41 -6.87
N GLY A 85 -8.80 -11.85 -5.77
CA GLY A 85 -8.41 -12.25 -4.40
C GLY A 85 -7.36 -11.40 -3.71
N VAL A 86 -6.96 -10.26 -4.30
CA VAL A 86 -5.89 -9.37 -3.79
C VAL A 86 -6.18 -8.77 -2.40
N ALA A 87 -7.46 -8.59 -2.06
CA ALA A 87 -7.85 -8.05 -0.77
C ALA A 87 -9.19 -8.61 -0.28
N HIS A 88 -9.25 -8.91 1.02
CA HIS A 88 -10.42 -9.42 1.73
C HIS A 88 -10.58 -8.68 3.06
N PHE A 89 -11.81 -8.57 3.54
CA PHE A 89 -12.13 -8.07 4.88
C PHE A 89 -13.11 -9.05 5.55
N ILE A 90 -12.97 -9.21 6.86
CA ILE A 90 -13.78 -10.10 7.70
C ILE A 90 -14.61 -9.24 8.65
#